data_AF-A0A396ZAN0-F1
#
_entry.id   AF-A0A396ZAN0-F1
#
_cell.length_a   1.000
_cell.length_b   1.000
_cell.length_c   1.000
_cell.angle_alpha   90.00
_cell.angle_beta   90.00
_cell.angle_gamma   90.00
#
_symmetry.space_group_name_H-M   'P 1'
#
loop_
_entity.id
_entity.type
_entity.pdbx_description
1 polymer ?
#
loop_
_entity_poly.entity_id
_entity_poly.type
_entity_poly.pdbx_seq_one_letter_code
_entity_poly.pdbx_strand_id
1 'polypeptide(L)'
;MNYQTLLESIQNPKLEQTWKETLTYWDDSEINDREDLLDFIKNKRNQFLEMLNEVGEDGDWESLIAVEYIELKSLWINLNTQIQYQYFTKGKQIGATAYKASVTSMFLEGIEQFIPNATRDKINVFLGETAKLSEERERSESSPVAIVEGLDLQLNDLYGEKESLLTKLGVGQLSEIPDLVESMDLQLREYYDLMKDSILIENGKIEIRSEEPFQILYKKGN
;
A
#
# COMPACT_ATOMS: atom_id res chain seq x y z
N MET A 1 -14.02 -24.05 -4.99
CA MET A 1 -14.09 -22.62 -5.30
C MET A 1 -14.12 -22.51 -6.83
N ASN A 2 -14.90 -21.62 -7.44
CA ASN A 2 -15.12 -21.63 -8.89
C ASN A 2 -14.49 -20.38 -9.54
N TYR A 3 -13.61 -20.59 -10.52
CA TYR A 3 -12.96 -19.57 -11.34
C TYR A 3 -13.98 -18.58 -11.97
N GLN A 4 -15.12 -19.08 -12.44
CA GLN A 4 -16.15 -18.23 -13.02
C GLN A 4 -16.77 -17.28 -11.97
N THR A 5 -16.95 -17.76 -10.73
CA THR A 5 -17.46 -16.93 -9.64
C THR A 5 -16.44 -15.86 -9.20
N LEU A 6 -15.15 -16.16 -9.28
CA LEU A 6 -14.07 -15.18 -9.06
C LEU A 6 -14.15 -14.06 -10.10
N LEU A 7 -14.17 -14.41 -11.39
CA LEU A 7 -14.26 -13.42 -12.47
C LEU A 7 -15.50 -12.53 -12.32
N GLU A 8 -16.66 -13.14 -12.06
CA GLU A 8 -17.91 -12.39 -11.84
C GLU A 8 -17.82 -11.43 -10.64
N SER A 9 -17.13 -11.83 -9.57
CA SER A 9 -16.94 -10.98 -8.39
C SER A 9 -16.04 -9.78 -8.70
N ILE A 10 -14.93 -9.99 -9.41
CA ILE A 10 -13.97 -8.91 -9.73
C ILE A 10 -14.52 -7.98 -10.81
N GLN A 11 -15.23 -8.52 -11.80
CA GLN A 11 -15.85 -7.74 -12.88
C GLN A 11 -17.15 -7.04 -12.46
N ASN A 12 -17.63 -7.27 -11.24
CA ASN A 12 -18.90 -6.74 -10.77
C ASN A 12 -18.92 -5.20 -10.86
N PRO A 13 -19.80 -4.59 -11.67
CA PRO A 13 -19.88 -3.12 -11.79
C PRO A 13 -20.17 -2.42 -10.47
N LYS A 14 -20.78 -3.13 -9.50
CA LYS A 14 -21.01 -2.59 -8.16
C LYS A 14 -19.72 -2.27 -7.43
N LEU A 15 -18.64 -3.02 -7.65
CA LEU A 15 -17.34 -2.77 -7.02
C LEU A 15 -16.81 -1.39 -7.42
N GLU A 16 -16.84 -1.09 -8.72
CA GLU A 16 -16.41 0.22 -9.22
C GLU A 16 -17.34 1.35 -8.77
N GLN A 17 -18.65 1.10 -8.72
CA GLN A 17 -19.61 2.05 -8.19
C GLN A 17 -19.33 2.38 -6.72
N THR A 18 -19.01 1.38 -5.90
CA THR A 18 -18.65 1.57 -4.49
C THR A 18 -17.34 2.35 -4.35
N TRP A 19 -16.34 2.13 -5.20
CA TRP A 19 -15.13 2.96 -5.21
C TRP A 19 -15.46 4.42 -5.53
N LYS A 20 -16.25 4.67 -6.58
CA LYS A 20 -16.70 6.02 -6.95
C LYS A 20 -17.41 6.70 -5.80
N GLU A 21 -18.39 6.03 -5.20
CA GLU A 21 -19.14 6.53 -4.04
C GLU A 21 -18.22 6.87 -2.88
N THR A 22 -17.27 5.98 -2.56
CA THR A 22 -16.28 6.21 -1.49
C THR A 22 -15.48 7.47 -1.73
N LEU A 23 -15.03 7.70 -2.96
CA LEU A 23 -14.23 8.88 -3.32
C LEU A 23 -15.06 10.17 -3.35
N THR A 24 -16.40 10.11 -3.44
CA THR A 24 -17.23 11.32 -3.33
C THR A 24 -17.19 11.96 -1.95
N TYR A 25 -16.87 11.19 -0.90
CA TYR A 25 -16.75 11.68 0.48
C TYR A 25 -15.40 12.36 0.76
N TRP A 26 -14.48 12.37 -0.20
CA TRP A 26 -13.18 13.03 -0.05
C TRP A 26 -13.32 14.55 -0.23
N ASP A 27 -13.83 15.22 0.80
CA ASP A 27 -14.20 16.65 0.76
C ASP A 27 -13.06 17.60 0.35
N ASP A 28 -11.81 17.28 0.72
CA ASP A 28 -10.63 18.11 0.46
C ASP A 28 -9.87 17.77 -0.83
N SER A 29 -10.45 17.00 -1.76
CA SER A 29 -9.81 16.67 -3.05
C SER A 29 -10.36 17.47 -4.23
N GLU A 30 -9.50 17.66 -5.22
CA GLU A 30 -9.93 18.05 -6.56
C GLU A 30 -10.53 16.85 -7.31
N ILE A 31 -11.29 17.13 -8.38
CA ILE A 31 -11.88 16.09 -9.22
C ILE A 31 -10.79 15.18 -9.81
N ASN A 32 -9.67 15.77 -10.25
CA ASN A 32 -8.55 15.03 -10.81
C ASN A 32 -7.96 14.04 -9.81
N ASP A 33 -7.80 14.42 -8.54
CA ASP A 33 -7.26 13.52 -7.50
C ASP A 33 -8.14 12.27 -7.32
N ARG A 34 -9.47 12.44 -7.42
CA ARG A 34 -10.43 11.33 -7.32
C ARG A 34 -10.38 10.44 -8.55
N GLU A 35 -10.25 11.02 -9.73
CA GLU A 35 -10.12 10.28 -10.99
C GLU A 35 -8.81 9.49 -11.03
N ASP A 36 -7.70 10.09 -10.63
CA ASP A 36 -6.39 9.43 -10.58
C ASP A 36 -6.40 8.22 -9.64
N LEU A 37 -7.02 8.36 -8.46
CA LEU A 37 -7.13 7.26 -7.48
C LEU A 37 -8.10 6.17 -7.96
N LEU A 38 -9.18 6.55 -8.64
CA LEU A 38 -10.10 5.61 -9.28
C LEU A 38 -9.39 4.83 -10.40
N ASP A 39 -8.58 5.51 -11.22
CA ASP A 39 -7.82 4.88 -12.29
C ASP A 39 -6.72 3.96 -11.73
N PHE A 40 -6.05 4.35 -10.64
CA PHE A 40 -5.13 3.49 -9.92
C PHE A 40 -5.76 2.13 -9.57
N ILE A 41 -6.91 2.12 -8.91
CA ILE A 41 -7.53 0.85 -8.46
C ILE A 41 -8.14 0.07 -9.64
N LYS A 42 -8.67 0.76 -10.66
CA LYS A 42 -9.15 0.13 -11.89
C LYS A 42 -8.02 -0.54 -12.66
N ASN A 43 -6.86 0.12 -12.77
CA ASN A 43 -5.71 -0.44 -13.46
C ASN A 43 -5.23 -1.72 -12.76
N LYS A 44 -5.12 -1.71 -11.42
CA LYS A 44 -4.75 -2.91 -10.67
C LYS A 44 -5.76 -4.05 -10.86
N ARG A 45 -7.07 -3.74 -10.81
CA ARG A 45 -8.14 -4.72 -11.11
C ARG A 45 -8.01 -5.28 -12.53
N ASN A 46 -7.79 -4.42 -13.52
CA ASN A 46 -7.74 -4.82 -14.93
C ASN A 46 -6.51 -5.68 -15.22
N GLN A 47 -5.34 -5.34 -14.67
CA GLN A 47 -4.13 -6.17 -14.75
C GLN A 47 -4.37 -7.56 -14.15
N PHE A 48 -5.01 -7.63 -12.98
CA PHE A 48 -5.36 -8.91 -12.37
C PHE A 48 -6.34 -9.73 -13.23
N LEU A 49 -7.33 -9.08 -13.83
CA LEU A 49 -8.25 -9.75 -14.75
C LEU A 49 -7.56 -10.23 -16.02
N GLU A 50 -6.61 -9.48 -16.56
CA GLU A 50 -5.79 -9.89 -17.70
C GLU A 50 -5.00 -11.15 -17.36
N MET A 51 -4.28 -11.16 -16.24
CA MET A 51 -3.53 -12.34 -15.77
C MET A 51 -4.45 -13.56 -15.55
N LEU A 52 -5.63 -13.35 -14.94
CA LEU A 52 -6.59 -14.44 -14.75
C LEU A 52 -7.04 -15.03 -16.09
N ASN A 53 -7.37 -14.17 -17.07
CA ASN A 53 -7.79 -14.62 -18.40
C ASN A 53 -6.68 -15.36 -19.15
N GLU A 54 -5.42 -14.97 -18.96
CA GLU A 54 -4.27 -15.67 -19.56
C GLU A 54 -4.04 -17.06 -18.96
N VAL A 55 -4.18 -17.18 -17.63
CA VAL A 55 -4.07 -18.47 -16.93
C VAL A 55 -5.25 -19.39 -17.25
N GLY A 56 -6.46 -18.82 -17.31
CA GLY A 56 -7.70 -19.55 -17.61
C GLY A 56 -8.17 -20.48 -16.49
N GLU A 57 -9.34 -21.11 -16.70
CA GLU A 57 -9.99 -21.98 -15.72
C GLU A 57 -9.17 -23.23 -15.37
N ASP A 58 -8.51 -23.81 -16.37
CA ASP A 58 -7.67 -25.01 -16.24
C ASP A 58 -6.25 -24.71 -15.72
N GLY A 59 -5.90 -23.43 -15.56
CA GLY A 59 -4.59 -22.99 -15.08
C GLY A 59 -4.50 -22.87 -13.56
N ASP A 60 -3.32 -22.47 -13.07
CA ASP A 60 -3.06 -22.28 -11.63
C ASP A 60 -3.53 -20.90 -11.13
N TRP A 61 -4.82 -20.63 -11.30
CA TRP A 61 -5.42 -19.35 -10.89
C TRP A 61 -5.49 -19.21 -9.36
N GLU A 62 -5.45 -20.31 -8.61
CA GLU A 62 -5.42 -20.28 -7.14
C GLU A 62 -4.11 -19.65 -6.62
N SER A 63 -2.97 -20.01 -7.22
CA SER A 63 -1.69 -19.35 -6.93
C SER A 63 -1.70 -17.89 -7.34
N LEU A 64 -2.29 -17.56 -8.49
CA LEU A 64 -2.39 -16.18 -8.97
C LEU A 64 -3.23 -15.28 -8.02
N ILE A 65 -4.36 -15.76 -7.51
CA ILE A 65 -5.13 -15.03 -6.48
C ILE A 65 -4.29 -14.84 -5.21
N ALA A 66 -3.57 -15.88 -4.77
CA ALA A 66 -2.75 -15.78 -3.57
C ALA A 66 -1.69 -14.67 -3.72
N VAL A 67 -1.05 -14.59 -4.88
CA VAL A 67 -0.09 -13.52 -5.24
C VAL A 67 -0.74 -12.14 -5.18
N GLU A 68 -1.86 -11.96 -5.90
CA GLU A 68 -2.56 -10.68 -5.93
C GLU A 68 -3.00 -10.25 -4.52
N TYR A 69 -3.43 -11.19 -3.68
CA TYR A 69 -3.78 -10.91 -2.30
C TYR A 69 -2.59 -10.48 -1.46
N ILE A 70 -1.43 -11.15 -1.60
CA ILE A 70 -0.20 -10.75 -0.91
C ILE A 70 0.15 -9.31 -1.31
N GLU A 71 0.09 -8.99 -2.59
CA GLU A 71 0.40 -7.64 -3.07
C GLU A 71 -0.54 -6.58 -2.50
N LEU A 72 -1.85 -6.80 -2.62
CA LEU A 72 -2.84 -5.87 -2.12
C LEU A 72 -2.75 -5.73 -0.60
N LYS A 73 -2.44 -6.82 0.12
CA LYS A 73 -2.30 -6.80 1.58
C LYS A 73 -1.03 -6.05 1.98
N SER A 74 0.09 -6.26 1.31
CA SER A 74 1.32 -5.49 1.52
C SER A 74 1.10 -3.99 1.22
N LEU A 75 0.43 -3.66 0.11
CA LEU A 75 0.04 -2.29 -0.21
C LEU A 75 -0.83 -1.68 0.90
N TRP A 76 -1.82 -2.43 1.38
CA TRP A 76 -2.71 -1.99 2.46
C TRP A 76 -1.95 -1.76 3.76
N ILE A 77 -1.03 -2.66 4.15
CA ILE A 77 -0.18 -2.47 5.34
C ILE A 77 0.63 -1.18 5.18
N ASN A 78 1.30 -1.00 4.04
CA ASN A 78 2.09 0.21 3.76
C ASN A 78 1.24 1.48 3.86
N LEU A 79 0.07 1.51 3.22
CA LEU A 79 -0.82 2.69 3.28
C LEU A 79 -1.24 3.00 4.73
N ASN A 80 -1.50 2.00 5.56
CA ASN A 80 -1.79 2.22 6.97
C ASN A 80 -0.58 2.71 7.76
N THR A 81 0.61 2.19 7.50
CA THR A 81 1.88 2.69 8.06
C THR A 81 2.09 4.17 7.68
N GLN A 82 1.85 4.55 6.42
CA GLN A 82 1.91 5.94 5.98
C GLN A 82 0.87 6.83 6.66
N ILE A 83 -0.36 6.34 6.84
CA ILE A 83 -1.41 7.07 7.58
C ILE A 83 -0.95 7.33 9.01
N GLN A 84 -0.41 6.31 9.70
CA GLN A 84 0.12 6.45 11.05
C GLN A 84 1.27 7.47 11.10
N TYR A 85 2.21 7.39 10.16
CA TYR A 85 3.30 8.35 10.02
C TYR A 85 2.81 9.79 9.83
N GLN A 86 1.83 10.00 8.95
CA GLN A 86 1.25 11.32 8.68
C GLN A 86 0.53 11.88 9.91
N TYR A 87 -0.23 11.05 10.62
CA TYR A 87 -0.82 11.43 11.90
C TYR A 87 0.25 11.85 12.91
N PHE A 88 1.34 11.10 12.98
CA PHE A 88 2.41 11.34 13.92
C PHE A 88 3.21 12.62 13.62
N THR A 89 3.57 12.84 12.36
CA THR A 89 4.45 13.96 11.95
C THR A 89 3.72 15.26 11.61
N LYS A 90 2.51 15.16 11.06
CA LYS A 90 1.75 16.34 10.56
C LYS A 90 0.52 16.64 11.41
N GLY A 91 0.20 15.80 12.40
CA GLY A 91 -0.99 15.93 13.25
C GLY A 91 -2.32 15.74 12.52
N LYS A 92 -2.29 15.34 11.24
CA LYS A 92 -3.47 15.08 10.40
C LYS A 92 -3.15 14.05 9.33
N GLN A 93 -4.17 13.30 8.94
CA GLN A 93 -4.11 12.38 7.79
C GLN A 93 -4.14 13.16 6.48
N ILE A 94 -3.38 12.70 5.48
CA ILE A 94 -3.56 13.15 4.10
C ILE A 94 -4.67 12.30 3.48
N GLY A 95 -5.73 12.97 3.00
CA GLY A 95 -6.91 12.31 2.45
C GLY A 95 -6.57 11.30 1.34
N ALA A 96 -5.61 11.61 0.47
CA ALA A 96 -5.24 10.71 -0.62
C ALA A 96 -4.82 9.31 -0.15
N THR A 97 -3.94 9.22 0.85
CA THR A 97 -3.49 7.95 1.42
C THR A 97 -4.65 7.20 2.09
N ALA A 98 -5.52 7.92 2.79
CA ALA A 98 -6.71 7.37 3.45
C ALA A 98 -7.68 6.69 2.46
N TYR A 99 -7.99 7.41 1.39
CA TYR A 99 -8.93 6.96 0.37
C TYR A 99 -8.31 5.84 -0.47
N LYS A 100 -6.99 5.89 -0.73
CA LYS A 100 -6.25 4.82 -1.41
C LYS A 100 -6.29 3.53 -0.57
N ALA A 101 -6.12 3.63 0.76
CA ALA A 101 -6.25 2.49 1.67
C ALA A 101 -7.68 1.93 1.68
N SER A 102 -8.69 2.80 1.65
CA SER A 102 -10.10 2.42 1.65
C SER A 102 -10.48 1.64 0.38
N VAL A 103 -10.17 2.15 -0.81
CA VAL A 103 -10.51 1.44 -2.06
C VAL A 103 -9.71 0.13 -2.21
N THR A 104 -8.46 0.10 -1.71
CA THR A 104 -7.64 -1.12 -1.65
C THR A 104 -8.28 -2.16 -0.73
N SER A 105 -8.83 -1.74 0.41
CA SER A 105 -9.54 -2.63 1.34
C SER A 105 -10.77 -3.27 0.69
N MET A 106 -11.55 -2.48 -0.07
CA MET A 106 -12.71 -3.00 -0.80
C MET A 106 -12.32 -4.03 -1.86
N PHE A 107 -11.18 -3.81 -2.54
CA PHE A 107 -10.69 -4.79 -3.51
C PHE A 107 -10.20 -6.07 -2.81
N LEU A 108 -9.46 -5.93 -1.69
CA LEU A 108 -9.04 -7.03 -0.84
C LEU A 108 -10.22 -7.89 -0.39
N GLU A 109 -11.28 -7.29 0.14
CA GLU A 109 -12.48 -8.02 0.57
C GLU A 109 -13.10 -8.82 -0.58
N GLY A 110 -13.09 -8.25 -1.79
CA GLY A 110 -13.61 -8.89 -3.00
C GLY A 110 -12.84 -10.16 -3.38
N ILE A 111 -11.51 -10.18 -3.20
CA ILE A 111 -10.66 -11.33 -3.55
C ILE A 111 -10.43 -12.30 -2.38
N GLU A 112 -10.48 -11.83 -1.14
CA GLU A 112 -10.09 -12.58 0.06
C GLU A 112 -10.98 -13.81 0.25
N GLN A 113 -12.27 -13.68 -0.07
CA GLN A 113 -13.22 -14.79 -0.03
C GLN A 113 -12.84 -15.96 -0.95
N PHE A 114 -11.97 -15.74 -1.94
CA PHE A 114 -11.48 -16.75 -2.87
C PHE A 114 -10.14 -17.38 -2.47
N ILE A 115 -9.70 -17.13 -1.24
CA ILE A 115 -8.46 -17.70 -0.70
C ILE A 115 -8.82 -18.65 0.44
N PRO A 116 -8.33 -19.90 0.42
CA PRO A 116 -8.53 -20.82 1.53
C PRO A 116 -8.07 -20.21 2.85
N ASN A 117 -8.87 -20.34 3.91
CA ASN A 117 -8.56 -19.76 5.22
C ASN A 117 -7.15 -20.16 5.72
N ALA A 118 -6.73 -21.41 5.52
CA ALA A 118 -5.39 -21.86 5.92
C ALA A 118 -4.25 -21.13 5.16
N THR A 119 -4.47 -20.77 3.89
CA THR A 119 -3.52 -19.99 3.10
C THR A 119 -3.53 -18.54 3.54
N ARG A 120 -4.73 -17.97 3.73
CA ARG A 120 -4.92 -16.61 4.24
C ARG A 120 -4.27 -16.41 5.61
N ASP A 121 -4.45 -17.35 6.53
CA ASP A 121 -3.86 -17.31 7.86
C ASP A 121 -2.34 -17.36 7.79
N LYS A 122 -1.76 -18.18 6.91
CA LYS A 122 -0.30 -18.21 6.68
C LYS A 122 0.21 -16.87 6.14
N ILE A 123 -0.49 -16.30 5.15
CA ILE A 123 -0.13 -14.99 4.59
C ILE A 123 -0.23 -13.90 5.66
N ASN A 124 -1.30 -13.89 6.45
CA ASN A 124 -1.51 -12.91 7.53
C ASN A 124 -0.51 -13.07 8.68
N VAL A 125 -0.13 -14.29 9.04
CA VAL A 125 0.92 -14.54 10.04
C VAL A 125 2.25 -14.03 9.50
N PHE A 126 2.61 -14.40 8.27
CA PHE A 126 3.86 -13.97 7.66
C PHE A 126 3.94 -12.45 7.54
N LEU A 127 2.94 -11.80 6.94
CA LEU A 127 2.89 -10.34 6.81
C LEU A 127 2.64 -9.61 8.14
N GLY A 128 2.16 -10.30 9.17
CA GLY A 128 1.87 -9.73 10.48
C GLY A 128 3.03 -9.85 11.48
N GLU A 129 3.92 -10.82 11.31
CA GLU A 129 5.13 -10.97 12.14
C GLU A 129 6.09 -9.80 11.94
N THR A 130 6.20 -9.24 10.73
CA THR A 130 6.94 -7.99 10.45
C THR A 130 6.38 -6.78 11.16
N ALA A 131 5.05 -6.63 11.15
CA ALA A 131 4.37 -5.54 11.85
C ALA A 131 4.60 -5.63 13.37
N LYS A 132 4.55 -6.84 13.95
CA LYS A 132 4.72 -7.07 15.40
C LYS A 132 6.16 -6.91 15.89
N LEU A 133 7.15 -7.43 15.17
CA LEU A 133 8.58 -7.29 15.53
C LEU A 133 9.01 -5.82 15.61
N SER A 134 8.29 -4.95 14.91
CA SER A 134 8.56 -3.53 14.83
C SER A 134 7.76 -2.73 15.86
N GLU A 135 6.49 -3.07 16.14
CA GLU A 135 5.73 -2.51 17.27
C GLU A 135 6.41 -2.78 18.63
N GLU A 136 7.08 -3.92 18.79
CA GLU A 136 7.85 -4.24 20.01
C GLU A 136 9.11 -3.37 20.15
N ARG A 137 9.71 -2.92 19.03
CA ARG A 137 10.81 -1.93 19.03
C ARG A 137 10.31 -0.53 19.37
N GLU A 138 9.17 -0.12 18.81
CA GLU A 138 8.54 1.18 19.10
C GLU A 138 8.14 1.33 20.58
N ARG A 139 7.67 0.26 21.24
CA ARG A 139 7.36 0.30 22.68
C ARG A 139 8.60 0.44 23.57
N SER A 140 9.79 0.13 23.06
CA SER A 140 11.04 0.21 23.82
C SER A 140 11.69 1.60 23.77
N GLU A 141 11.34 2.45 22.79
CA GLU A 141 11.94 3.78 22.60
C GLU A 141 10.85 4.87 22.50
N SER A 142 10.72 5.67 23.56
CA SER A 142 9.69 6.72 23.70
C SER A 142 9.97 7.99 22.88
N SER A 143 10.82 7.91 21.86
CA SER A 143 11.22 9.06 21.04
C SER A 143 10.44 9.08 19.73
N PRO A 144 9.85 10.21 19.34
CA PRO A 144 9.24 10.41 18.02
C PRO A 144 10.12 9.98 16.84
N VAL A 145 11.43 10.21 16.95
CA VAL A 145 12.42 9.79 15.94
C VAL A 145 12.52 8.27 15.83
N ALA A 146 12.46 7.55 16.94
CA ALA A 146 12.54 6.09 16.96
C ALA A 146 11.27 5.44 16.36
N ILE A 147 10.11 6.09 16.51
CA ILE A 147 8.86 5.65 15.86
C ILE A 147 8.97 5.84 14.35
N VAL A 148 9.49 6.98 13.88
CA VAL A 148 9.72 7.22 12.44
C VAL A 148 10.71 6.23 11.84
N GLU A 149 11.85 6.02 12.48
CA GLU A 149 12.86 5.03 12.06
C GLU A 149 12.28 3.59 12.11
N GLY A 150 11.40 3.31 13.07
CA GLY A 150 10.65 2.05 13.15
C GLY A 150 9.73 1.82 11.95
N LEU A 151 8.98 2.84 11.53
CA LEU A 151 8.09 2.78 10.37
C LEU A 151 8.87 2.62 9.05
N ASP A 152 10.05 3.26 8.92
CA ASP A 152 10.93 3.09 7.77
C ASP A 152 11.51 1.66 7.69
N LEU A 153 11.86 1.08 8.83
CA LEU A 153 12.30 -0.32 8.91
C LEU A 153 11.16 -1.29 8.58
N GLN A 154 9.93 -1.02 9.07
CA GLN A 154 8.75 -1.81 8.73
C GLN A 154 8.51 -1.89 7.22
N LEU A 155 8.66 -0.77 6.51
CA LEU A 155 8.49 -0.73 5.07
C LEU A 155 9.52 -1.62 4.37
N ASN A 156 10.80 -1.49 4.72
CA ASN A 156 11.86 -2.29 4.13
C ASN A 156 11.70 -3.79 4.41
N ASP A 157 11.36 -4.15 5.65
CA ASP A 157 11.16 -5.54 6.06
C ASP A 157 9.95 -6.16 5.33
N LEU A 158 8.84 -5.42 5.22
CA LEU A 158 7.64 -5.86 4.50
C LEU A 158 7.94 -6.16 3.02
N TYR A 159 8.78 -5.36 2.37
CA TYR A 159 9.17 -5.57 0.98
C TYR A 159 10.10 -6.78 0.80
N GLY A 160 11.11 -6.94 1.66
CA GLY A 160 12.00 -8.11 1.61
C GLY A 160 11.25 -9.41 1.90
N GLU A 161 10.26 -9.37 2.78
CA GLU A 161 9.44 -10.52 3.08
C GLU A 161 8.43 -10.86 1.98
N LYS A 162 7.81 -9.86 1.33
CA LYS A 162 6.99 -10.07 0.13
C LYS A 162 7.78 -10.86 -0.93
N GLU A 163 9.00 -10.45 -1.24
CA GLU A 163 9.86 -11.11 -2.21
C GLU A 163 10.20 -12.56 -1.80
N SER A 164 10.49 -12.78 -0.51
CA SER A 164 10.73 -14.10 0.07
C SER A 164 9.52 -15.03 -0.07
N LEU A 165 8.31 -14.51 0.13
CA LEU A 165 7.08 -15.31 0.09
C LEU A 165 6.67 -15.65 -1.34
N LEU A 166 6.82 -14.71 -2.28
CA LEU A 166 6.62 -14.97 -3.71
C LEU A 166 7.57 -16.07 -4.20
N THR A 167 8.83 -16.02 -3.77
CA THR A 167 9.83 -17.07 -4.06
C THR A 167 9.44 -18.42 -3.46
N LYS A 168 8.99 -18.45 -2.20
CA LYS A 168 8.58 -19.69 -1.50
C LYS A 168 7.32 -20.32 -2.05
N LEU A 169 6.40 -19.52 -2.60
CA LEU A 169 5.17 -20.00 -3.25
C LEU A 169 5.40 -20.51 -4.68
N GLY A 170 6.62 -20.43 -5.21
CA GLY A 170 6.96 -21.05 -6.50
C GLY A 170 6.49 -20.25 -7.72
N VAL A 171 6.15 -18.98 -7.56
CA VAL A 171 5.67 -18.06 -8.62
C VAL A 171 6.84 -17.56 -9.52
N GLY A 172 7.93 -18.32 -9.57
CA GLY A 172 9.12 -17.98 -10.34
C GLY A 172 8.96 -18.37 -11.81
N GLN A 173 8.21 -17.60 -12.59
CA GLN A 173 8.58 -17.37 -13.99
C GLN A 173 9.27 -16.01 -14.08
N LEU A 174 10.55 -16.05 -14.42
CA LEU A 174 11.50 -14.92 -14.48
C LEU A 174 11.05 -13.76 -15.39
N SER A 175 9.97 -13.91 -16.16
CA SER A 175 9.44 -12.91 -17.09
C SER A 175 8.50 -11.89 -16.48
N GLU A 176 7.90 -12.16 -15.31
CA GLU A 176 6.90 -11.29 -14.66
C GLU A 176 7.49 -10.46 -13.50
N ILE A 177 8.70 -10.82 -13.06
CA ILE A 177 9.45 -10.10 -12.03
C ILE A 177 9.78 -8.64 -12.44
N PRO A 178 10.12 -8.32 -13.70
CA PRO A 178 10.48 -6.94 -14.08
C PRO A 178 9.32 -5.95 -13.96
N ASP A 179 8.12 -6.29 -14.44
CA ASP A 179 6.95 -5.41 -14.41
C ASP A 179 6.45 -5.21 -12.96
N LEU A 180 6.57 -6.27 -12.15
CA LEU A 180 6.28 -6.23 -10.72
C LEU A 180 7.27 -5.35 -9.95
N VAL A 181 8.57 -5.48 -10.24
CA VAL A 181 9.63 -4.65 -9.65
C VAL A 181 9.50 -3.20 -10.10
N GLU A 182 9.12 -2.94 -11.35
CA GLU A 182 8.94 -1.59 -11.89
C GLU A 182 7.73 -0.87 -11.25
N SER A 183 6.61 -1.57 -11.04
CA SER A 183 5.45 -1.05 -10.29
C SER A 183 5.82 -0.73 -8.83
N MET A 184 6.67 -1.53 -8.21
CA MET A 184 7.15 -1.33 -6.84
C MET A 184 8.17 -0.18 -6.73
N ASP A 185 9.07 -0.05 -7.69
CA ASP A 185 10.01 1.08 -7.79
C ASP A 185 9.26 2.40 -7.98
N LEU A 186 8.15 2.38 -8.73
CA LEU A 186 7.30 3.56 -8.90
C LEU A 186 6.67 4.00 -7.56
N GLN A 187 6.16 3.05 -6.77
CA GLN A 187 5.58 3.33 -5.45
C GLN A 187 6.61 3.84 -4.44
N LEU A 188 7.85 3.32 -4.50
CA LEU A 188 8.96 3.84 -3.69
C LEU A 188 9.35 5.25 -4.11
N ARG A 189 9.41 5.54 -5.41
CA ARG A 189 9.68 6.88 -5.93
C ARG A 189 8.60 7.88 -5.52
N GLU A 190 7.33 7.51 -5.62
CA GLU A 190 6.21 8.34 -5.15
C GLU A 190 6.35 8.65 -3.65
N TYR A 191 6.75 7.68 -2.83
CA TYR A 191 7.02 7.87 -1.41
C TYR A 191 8.21 8.81 -1.15
N TYR A 192 9.33 8.59 -1.83
CA TYR A 192 10.52 9.45 -1.70
C TYR A 192 10.26 10.87 -2.19
N ASP A 193 9.48 11.04 -3.25
CA ASP A 193 9.05 12.35 -3.75
C ASP A 193 8.14 13.05 -2.74
N LEU A 194 7.25 12.31 -2.04
CA LEU A 194 6.43 12.86 -0.95
C LEU A 194 7.25 13.32 0.27
N MET A 195 8.42 12.71 0.48
CA MET A 195 9.38 13.02 1.56
C MET A 195 10.34 14.16 1.19
N LYS A 196 10.48 14.45 -0.11
CA LYS A 196 11.54 15.28 -0.71
C LYS A 196 11.47 16.76 -0.34
N ASP A 197 10.26 17.25 -0.03
CA ASP A 197 9.99 18.62 0.40
C ASP A 197 9.29 18.63 1.76
N SER A 198 9.95 18.05 2.77
CA SER A 198 9.43 17.98 4.13
C SER A 198 10.18 18.90 5.09
N ILE A 199 9.42 19.59 5.93
CA ILE A 199 9.91 20.40 7.04
C ILE A 199 9.45 19.74 8.33
N LEU A 200 10.41 19.28 9.14
CA LEU A 200 10.19 18.73 10.47
C LEU A 200 10.49 19.81 11.51
N ILE A 201 9.56 20.06 12.44
CA ILE A 201 9.75 21.01 13.54
C ILE A 201 9.50 20.29 14.87
N GLU A 202 10.55 20.06 15.66
CA GLU A 202 10.45 19.42 16.98
C GLU A 202 11.45 19.97 18.00
N ASN A 203 11.02 20.18 19.26
CA ASN A 203 11.87 20.60 20.39
C ASN A 203 12.74 21.85 20.13
N GLY A 204 12.22 22.78 19.32
CA GLY A 204 12.95 23.99 18.93
C GLY A 204 14.01 23.78 17.83
N LYS A 205 14.09 22.56 17.27
CA LYS A 205 14.93 22.20 16.13
C LYS A 205 14.05 22.10 14.89
N ILE A 206 14.50 22.73 13.81
CA ILE A 206 13.85 22.67 12.50
C ILE A 206 14.81 21.89 11.60
N GLU A 207 14.35 20.76 11.07
CA GLU A 207 15.05 19.99 10.05
C GLU A 207 14.30 20.17 8.72
N ILE A 208 14.98 20.70 7.72
CA ILE A 208 14.43 20.95 6.39
C ILE A 208 15.20 20.04 5.44
N ARG A 209 14.47 19.17 4.75
CA ARG A 209 15.01 18.34 3.67
C ARG A 209 14.49 18.90 2.36
N SER A 210 15.41 19.34 1.50
CA SER A 210 15.12 19.83 0.15
C SER A 210 16.36 19.63 -0.73
N GLU A 211 16.17 19.22 -1.98
CA GLU A 211 17.24 19.14 -2.99
C GLU A 211 17.55 20.51 -3.62
N GLU A 212 16.59 21.43 -3.59
CA GLU A 212 16.75 22.77 -4.15
C GLU A 212 17.30 23.73 -3.08
N PRO A 213 18.16 24.70 -3.46
CA PRO A 213 18.60 25.73 -2.53
C PRO A 213 17.41 26.56 -2.03
N PHE A 214 17.21 26.60 -0.72
CA PHE A 214 16.12 27.37 -0.11
C PHE A 214 16.66 28.50 0.79
N GLN A 215 15.84 29.53 1.00
CA GLN A 215 16.12 30.61 1.94
C GLN A 215 15.19 30.49 3.16
N ILE A 216 15.79 30.51 4.35
CA ILE A 216 15.05 30.59 5.62
C ILE A 216 14.91 32.06 6.00
N LEU A 217 13.68 32.58 6.00
CA LEU A 217 13.37 33.91 6.52
C LEU A 217 12.79 33.77 7.94
N TYR A 218 13.51 34.26 8.96
CA TYR A 218 13.00 34.29 10.33
C TYR A 218 12.70 35.73 10.77
N LYS A 219 11.54 35.93 11.40
CA LYS A 219 11.15 37.21 12.00
C LYS A 219 11.30 37.12 13.50
N LYS A 220 12.23 37.89 14.07
CA LYS A 220 12.39 37.98 15.53
C LYS A 220 11.17 38.70 16.10
N GLY A 221 10.37 38.02 16.93
CA GLY A 221 9.28 38.65 17.68
C GLY A 221 9.84 39.62 18.72
N ASN A 222 9.24 40.80 18.83
CA ASN A 222 9.52 41.78 19.90
C ASN A 222 8.97 41.29 21.24
#